data_AF-A0A9D5B6A7-F1
#
_entry.id   AF-A0A9D5B6A7-F1
#
_cell.length_a   1.000
_cell.length_b   1.000
_cell.length_c   1.000
_cell.angle_alpha   90.00
_cell.angle_beta   90.00
_cell.angle_gamma   90.00
#
_symmetry.space_group_name_H-M   'P 1'
#
loop_
_entity.id
_entity.type
_entity.pdbx_description
1 polymer ?
#
loop_
_entity_poly.entity_id
_entity_poly.type
_entity_poly.pdbx_seq_one_letter_code
_entity_poly.pdbx_strand_id
1 'polypeptide(L)'
;MVISKKYQMASGYLDCAVKHVLPQLPAELRRNLPVDLAEGVLRALSLQALGQGVDIQLGMAIDSAKATLAVKRRLACEMLKCWQQAQDNIMNLPLANGWGEKHHLLVKWKYVEAKAAAYYYHGLILDEGNTEKSHGMAVAALQAADEYFKESKKLCEAFNASPPLSRNPPLWGTMKYLSEKIPKDTSSKVRINRDLYTHERIMETAPTLPEFSLALKPDEYQPPPVDSSWRTENIKVTQTHSNNVNGDK
;
A
#
# COMPACT_ATOMS: atom_id res chain seq x y z
N MET A 1 -13.39 12.40 5.00
CA MET A 1 -12.23 13.32 4.89
C MET A 1 -11.23 13.16 6.05
N VAL A 2 -11.66 13.17 7.32
CA VAL A 2 -10.78 13.09 8.51
C VAL A 2 -9.88 11.84 8.55
N ILE A 3 -10.40 10.66 8.16
CA ILE A 3 -9.62 9.41 8.24
C ILE A 3 -8.50 9.38 7.19
N SER A 4 -8.77 9.80 5.94
CA SER A 4 -7.74 9.91 4.89
C SER A 4 -6.60 10.85 5.30
N LYS A 5 -6.89 11.90 6.08
CA LYS A 5 -5.87 12.86 6.55
C LYS A 5 -4.86 12.20 7.50
N LYS A 6 -5.29 11.27 8.36
CA LYS A 6 -4.39 10.52 9.26
C LYS A 6 -3.32 9.76 8.48
N TYR A 7 -3.69 9.16 7.36
CA TYR A 7 -2.77 8.43 6.50
C TYR A 7 -1.77 9.33 5.77
N GLN A 8 -2.20 10.52 5.34
CA GLN A 8 -1.29 11.51 4.76
C GLN A 8 -0.28 12.02 5.79
N MET A 9 -0.70 12.27 7.03
CA MET A 9 0.21 12.63 8.13
C MET A 9 1.22 11.52 8.43
N ALA A 10 0.77 10.27 8.56
CA ALA A 10 1.65 9.13 8.79
C ALA A 10 2.68 8.96 7.65
N SER A 11 2.24 9.07 6.40
CA SER A 11 3.12 9.09 5.23
C SER A 11 4.10 10.26 5.28
N GLY A 12 3.65 11.44 5.72
CA GLY A 12 4.47 12.64 5.90
C GLY A 12 5.62 12.46 6.87
N TYR A 13 5.38 11.83 8.03
CA TYR A 13 6.44 11.51 8.99
C TYR A 13 7.49 10.59 8.41
N LEU A 14 7.07 9.53 7.70
CA LEU A 14 7.98 8.56 7.08
C LEU A 14 8.75 9.17 5.90
N ASP A 15 8.10 9.99 5.09
CA ASP A 15 8.74 10.71 3.98
C ASP A 15 9.77 11.73 4.50
N CYS A 16 9.46 12.43 5.60
CA CYS A 16 10.42 13.29 6.28
C CYS A 16 11.62 12.50 6.83
N ALA A 17 11.39 11.31 7.40
CA ALA A 17 12.48 10.47 7.88
C ALA A 17 13.45 10.10 6.74
N VAL A 18 12.91 9.71 5.58
CA VAL A 18 13.70 9.36 4.40
C VAL A 18 14.45 10.56 3.81
N LYS A 19 13.78 11.71 3.67
CA LYS A 19 14.34 12.88 2.97
C LYS A 19 15.23 13.76 3.82
N HIS A 20 14.93 13.86 5.11
CA HIS A 20 15.58 14.85 5.98
C HIS A 20 16.34 14.21 7.14
N VAL A 21 15.94 13.04 7.65
CA VAL A 21 16.61 12.43 8.82
C VAL A 21 17.72 11.47 8.39
N LEU A 22 17.42 10.46 7.58
CA LEU A 22 18.42 9.46 7.15
C LEU A 22 19.65 10.08 6.47
N PRO A 23 19.53 11.11 5.60
CA PRO A 23 20.69 11.72 4.96
C PRO A 23 21.66 12.40 5.92
N GLN A 24 21.17 12.86 7.09
CA GLN A 24 22.00 13.51 8.11
C GLN A 24 22.80 12.52 8.96
N LEU A 25 22.43 11.23 8.96
CA LEU A 25 23.17 10.21 9.69
C LEU A 25 24.52 9.92 9.00
N PRO A 26 25.62 9.75 9.76
CA PRO A 26 26.87 9.24 9.22
C PRO A 26 26.66 7.90 8.49
N ALA A 27 27.40 7.68 7.40
CA ALA A 27 27.22 6.49 6.56
C ALA A 27 27.41 5.18 7.33
N GLU A 28 28.33 5.15 8.28
CA GLU A 28 28.56 3.99 9.15
C GLU A 28 27.35 3.69 10.04
N LEU A 29 26.80 4.71 10.69
CA LEU A 29 25.60 4.55 11.51
C LEU A 29 24.39 4.11 10.66
N ARG A 30 24.24 4.68 9.45
CA ARG A 30 23.16 4.32 8.54
C ARG A 30 23.22 2.85 8.11
N ARG A 31 24.42 2.30 7.88
CA ARG A 31 24.61 0.88 7.54
C ARG A 31 24.29 -0.06 8.70
N ASN A 32 24.44 0.42 9.93
CA ASN A 32 24.19 -0.35 11.15
C ASN A 32 22.75 -0.22 11.67
N LEU A 33 21.87 0.49 10.95
CA LEU A 33 20.46 0.58 11.32
C LEU A 33 19.78 -0.80 11.22
N PRO A 34 18.80 -1.09 12.08
CA PRO A 34 17.92 -2.25 11.91
C PRO A 34 17.30 -2.28 10.53
N VAL A 35 17.08 -3.48 9.99
CA VAL A 35 16.53 -3.65 8.64
C VAL A 35 15.15 -2.99 8.46
N ASP A 36 14.38 -2.91 9.54
CA ASP A 36 13.06 -2.26 9.55
C ASP A 36 13.14 -0.72 9.34
N LEU A 37 14.33 -0.13 9.54
CA LEU A 37 14.63 1.29 9.27
C LEU A 37 15.41 1.48 7.96
N ALA A 38 15.60 0.42 7.18
CA ALA A 38 16.17 0.54 5.85
C ALA A 38 15.32 1.49 5.00
N GLU A 39 15.97 2.29 4.16
CA GLU A 39 15.31 3.34 3.38
C GLU A 39 14.13 2.80 2.57
N GLY A 40 14.29 1.64 1.91
CA GLY A 40 13.23 0.99 1.16
C GLY A 40 12.03 0.59 2.02
N VAL A 41 12.25 0.14 3.26
CA VAL A 41 11.17 -0.18 4.20
C VAL A 41 10.39 1.08 4.58
N LEU A 42 11.08 2.18 4.90
CA LEU A 42 10.43 3.45 5.24
C LEU A 42 9.63 4.02 4.05
N ARG A 43 10.18 3.93 2.84
CA ARG A 43 9.47 4.31 1.60
C ARG A 43 8.22 3.46 1.38
N ALA A 44 8.33 2.14 1.55
CA ALA A 44 7.19 1.24 1.42
C ALA A 44 6.12 1.47 2.48
N LEU A 45 6.50 1.74 3.74
CA LEU A 45 5.55 2.09 4.80
C LEU A 45 4.83 3.41 4.50
N SER A 46 5.55 4.40 3.96
CA SER A 46 4.96 5.68 3.54
C SER A 46 3.93 5.48 2.43
N LEU A 47 4.26 4.67 1.42
CA LEU A 47 3.36 4.30 0.34
C LEU A 47 2.18 3.45 0.84
N GLN A 48 2.40 2.51 1.75
CA GLN A 48 1.34 1.74 2.39
C GLN A 48 0.31 2.65 3.06
N ALA A 49 0.76 3.69 3.78
CA ALA A 49 -0.16 4.66 4.38
C ALA A 49 -1.00 5.38 3.31
N LEU A 50 -0.38 5.88 2.24
CA LEU A 50 -1.12 6.48 1.13
C LEU A 50 -2.08 5.49 0.46
N GLY A 51 -1.66 4.24 0.26
CA GLY A 51 -2.47 3.16 -0.31
C GLY A 51 -3.74 2.90 0.51
N GLN A 52 -3.63 2.90 1.84
CA GLN A 52 -4.81 2.82 2.73
C GLN A 52 -5.69 4.08 2.65
N GLY A 53 -5.09 5.26 2.48
CA GLY A 53 -5.83 6.50 2.22
C GLY A 53 -6.65 6.43 0.92
N VAL A 54 -6.08 5.91 -0.16
CA VAL A 54 -6.78 5.72 -1.45
C VAL A 54 -7.87 4.67 -1.33
N ASP A 55 -7.64 3.56 -0.64
CA ASP A 55 -8.65 2.53 -0.40
C ASP A 55 -9.90 3.11 0.29
N ILE A 56 -9.71 3.99 1.27
CA ILE A 56 -10.82 4.70 1.93
C ILE A 56 -11.56 5.62 0.94
N GLN A 57 -10.84 6.34 0.09
CA GLN A 57 -11.49 7.17 -0.94
C GLN A 57 -12.29 6.33 -1.94
N LEU A 58 -11.77 5.16 -2.31
CA LEU A 58 -12.46 4.21 -3.18
C LEU A 58 -13.72 3.66 -2.50
N GLY A 59 -13.64 3.26 -1.24
CA GLY A 59 -14.81 2.84 -0.44
C GLY A 59 -15.88 3.94 -0.38
N MET A 60 -15.48 5.19 -0.12
CA MET A 60 -16.40 6.33 -0.15
C MET A 60 -17.02 6.56 -1.54
N ALA A 61 -16.26 6.36 -2.61
CA ALA A 61 -16.78 6.45 -3.98
C ALA A 61 -17.76 5.30 -4.28
N ILE A 62 -17.51 4.09 -3.79
CA ILE A 62 -18.41 2.94 -3.93
C ILE A 62 -19.78 3.24 -3.33
N ASP A 63 -19.81 3.78 -2.11
CA ASP A 63 -21.03 4.11 -1.38
C ASP A 63 -21.74 5.37 -1.92
N SER A 64 -21.08 6.15 -2.77
CA SER A 64 -21.62 7.38 -3.33
C SER A 64 -22.37 7.14 -4.64
N ALA A 65 -23.67 7.43 -4.65
CA ALA A 65 -24.48 7.43 -5.87
C ALA A 65 -24.01 8.45 -6.93
N LYS A 66 -23.22 9.47 -6.51
CA LYS A 66 -22.68 10.50 -7.41
C LYS A 66 -21.36 10.11 -8.08
N ALA A 67 -20.66 9.09 -7.55
CA ALA A 67 -19.37 8.69 -8.08
C ALA A 67 -19.54 7.78 -9.31
N THR A 68 -19.05 8.25 -10.45
CA THR A 68 -19.08 7.48 -11.70
C THR A 68 -18.11 6.29 -11.67
N LEU A 69 -18.30 5.32 -12.57
CA LEU A 69 -17.35 4.22 -12.75
C LEU A 69 -15.93 4.73 -13.07
N ALA A 70 -15.82 5.81 -13.86
CA ALA A 70 -14.53 6.43 -14.17
C ALA A 70 -13.78 6.90 -12.92
N VAL A 71 -14.48 7.46 -11.93
CA VAL A 71 -13.88 7.86 -10.64
C VAL A 71 -13.41 6.63 -9.86
N LYS A 72 -14.22 5.57 -9.80
CA LYS A 72 -13.88 4.32 -9.10
C LYS A 72 -12.68 3.62 -9.74
N ARG A 73 -12.64 3.54 -11.08
CA ARG A 73 -11.49 3.02 -11.83
C ARG A 73 -10.22 3.82 -11.55
N ARG A 74 -10.30 5.16 -11.59
CA ARG A 74 -9.16 6.03 -11.31
C ARG A 74 -8.59 5.73 -9.92
N LEU A 75 -9.42 5.74 -8.89
CA LEU A 75 -9.01 5.47 -7.50
C LEU A 75 -8.41 4.06 -7.34
N ALA A 76 -9.01 3.04 -7.97
CA ALA A 76 -8.46 1.69 -7.96
C ALA A 76 -7.08 1.59 -8.64
N CYS A 77 -6.87 2.31 -9.75
CA CYS A 77 -5.57 2.37 -10.44
C CYS A 77 -4.53 3.19 -9.65
N GLU A 78 -4.93 4.28 -9.00
CA GLU A 78 -4.06 5.03 -8.06
C GLU A 78 -3.63 4.14 -6.88
N MET A 79 -4.55 3.34 -6.33
CA MET A 79 -4.26 2.37 -5.28
C MET A 79 -3.26 1.30 -5.76
N LEU A 80 -3.49 0.73 -6.95
CA LEU A 80 -2.57 -0.23 -7.57
C LEU A 80 -1.16 0.32 -7.70
N LYS A 81 -1.03 1.54 -8.25
CA LYS A 81 0.26 2.21 -8.41
C LYS A 81 0.99 2.39 -7.08
N CYS A 82 0.25 2.78 -6.04
CA CYS A 82 0.81 2.98 -4.72
C CYS A 82 1.39 1.68 -4.13
N TRP A 83 0.63 0.60 -4.19
CA TRP A 83 1.08 -0.71 -3.68
C TRP A 83 2.17 -1.35 -4.54
N GLN A 84 2.17 -1.10 -5.85
CA GLN A 84 3.27 -1.51 -6.73
C GLN A 84 4.58 -0.86 -6.31
N GLN A 85 4.58 0.46 -6.14
CA GLN A 85 5.77 1.18 -5.67
C GLN A 85 6.19 0.70 -4.29
N ALA A 86 5.25 0.39 -3.39
CA ALA A 86 5.58 -0.16 -2.08
C ALA A 86 6.29 -1.51 -2.21
N GLN A 87 5.81 -2.39 -3.10
CA GLN A 87 6.42 -3.68 -3.38
C GLN A 87 7.83 -3.53 -3.95
N ASP A 88 8.01 -2.66 -4.94
CA ASP A 88 9.30 -2.43 -5.60
C ASP A 88 10.38 -1.96 -4.60
N ASN A 89 9.99 -1.19 -3.58
CA ASN A 89 10.89 -0.68 -2.55
C ASN A 89 11.40 -1.76 -1.58
N ILE A 90 10.68 -2.88 -1.41
CA ILE A 90 11.06 -3.93 -0.46
C ILE A 90 11.45 -5.24 -1.12
N MET A 91 11.05 -5.51 -2.36
CA MET A 91 11.16 -6.85 -2.98
C MET A 91 12.58 -7.44 -3.01
N ASN A 92 13.62 -6.60 -2.99
CA ASN A 92 15.02 -7.02 -3.04
C ASN A 92 15.74 -6.85 -1.69
N LEU A 93 15.02 -6.54 -0.61
CA LEU A 93 15.60 -6.39 0.72
C LEU A 93 15.64 -7.73 1.45
N PRO A 94 16.73 -8.03 2.21
CA PRO A 94 16.85 -9.25 2.98
C PRO A 94 16.05 -9.17 4.29
N LEU A 95 14.72 -9.10 4.17
CA LEU A 95 13.76 -9.00 5.26
C LEU A 95 13.47 -10.38 5.90
N ALA A 96 14.53 -11.12 6.26
CA ALA A 96 14.45 -12.50 6.77
C ALA A 96 14.07 -12.60 8.27
N ASN A 97 13.62 -11.51 8.89
CA ASN A 97 13.00 -11.55 10.21
C ASN A 97 11.48 -11.76 10.07
N GLY A 98 10.83 -12.32 11.09
CA GLY A 98 9.39 -12.63 11.00
C GLY A 98 8.52 -11.40 10.66
N TRP A 99 8.89 -10.21 11.15
CA TRP A 99 8.19 -8.96 10.81
C TRP A 99 8.36 -8.55 9.35
N GLY A 100 9.56 -8.69 8.80
CA GLY A 100 9.89 -8.33 7.43
C GLY A 100 9.26 -9.27 6.40
N GLU A 101 9.32 -10.58 6.64
CA GLU A 101 8.59 -11.58 5.84
C GLU A 101 7.09 -11.31 5.83
N LYS A 102 6.56 -10.96 7.01
CA LYS A 102 5.16 -10.61 7.15
C LYS A 102 4.80 -9.30 6.44
N HIS A 103 5.68 -8.30 6.45
CA HIS A 103 5.49 -7.05 5.71
C HIS A 103 5.48 -7.30 4.19
N HIS A 104 6.36 -8.17 3.67
CA HIS A 104 6.32 -8.60 2.28
C HIS A 104 4.98 -9.23 1.89
N LEU A 105 4.46 -10.13 2.73
CA LEU A 105 3.16 -10.76 2.49
C LEU A 105 2.03 -9.74 2.49
N LEU A 106 2.04 -8.76 3.41
CA LEU A 106 1.05 -7.68 3.44
C LEU A 106 1.05 -6.86 2.15
N VAL A 107 2.22 -6.39 1.74
CA VAL A 107 2.37 -5.54 0.55
C VAL A 107 1.99 -6.33 -0.70
N LYS A 108 2.43 -7.59 -0.82
CA LYS A 108 2.05 -8.45 -1.96
C LYS A 108 0.54 -8.72 -1.98
N TRP A 109 -0.07 -9.06 -0.84
CA TRP A 109 -1.52 -9.22 -0.73
C TRP A 109 -2.25 -7.97 -1.20
N LYS A 110 -1.89 -6.79 -0.66
CA LYS A 110 -2.58 -5.54 -0.98
C LYS A 110 -2.36 -5.07 -2.41
N TYR A 111 -1.19 -5.33 -2.99
CA TYR A 111 -0.93 -5.11 -4.41
C TYR A 111 -1.87 -5.94 -5.30
N VAL A 112 -2.00 -7.24 -5.01
CA VAL A 112 -2.88 -8.14 -5.78
C VAL A 112 -4.36 -7.80 -5.58
N GLU A 113 -4.76 -7.41 -4.36
CA GLU A 113 -6.10 -6.89 -4.08
C GLU A 113 -6.41 -5.61 -4.89
N ALA A 114 -5.45 -4.70 -4.99
CA ALA A 114 -5.57 -3.50 -5.81
C ALA A 114 -5.63 -3.80 -7.32
N LYS A 115 -4.90 -4.82 -7.80
CA LYS A 115 -5.04 -5.31 -9.18
C LYS A 115 -6.46 -5.78 -9.44
N ALA A 116 -7.03 -6.59 -8.56
CA ALA A 116 -8.40 -7.09 -8.70
C ALA A 116 -9.40 -5.93 -8.83
N ALA A 117 -9.29 -4.92 -7.97
CA ALA A 117 -10.14 -3.73 -8.02
C ALA A 117 -9.97 -2.93 -9.33
N ALA A 118 -8.73 -2.71 -9.78
CA ALA A 118 -8.43 -1.93 -10.98
C ALA A 118 -8.97 -2.63 -12.24
N TYR A 119 -8.72 -3.92 -12.39
CA TYR A 119 -9.25 -4.72 -13.49
C TYR A 119 -10.76 -4.82 -13.48
N TYR A 120 -11.39 -4.96 -12.30
CA TYR A 120 -12.84 -5.01 -12.19
C TYR A 120 -13.49 -3.73 -12.73
N TYR A 121 -13.10 -2.56 -12.22
CA TYR A 121 -13.67 -1.30 -12.70
C TYR A 121 -13.27 -0.97 -14.14
N HIS A 122 -12.11 -1.43 -14.60
CA HIS A 122 -11.74 -1.29 -16.00
C HIS A 122 -12.63 -2.16 -16.90
N GLY A 123 -12.88 -3.40 -16.53
CA GLY A 123 -13.79 -4.31 -17.23
C GLY A 123 -15.21 -3.75 -17.33
N LEU A 124 -15.74 -3.18 -16.23
CA LEU A 124 -17.06 -2.53 -16.25
C LEU A 124 -17.12 -1.36 -17.24
N ILE A 125 -16.09 -0.52 -17.32
CA ILE A 125 -16.07 0.60 -18.28
C ILE A 125 -15.94 0.10 -19.73
N LEU A 126 -15.14 -0.93 -19.97
CA LEU A 126 -15.04 -1.54 -21.30
C LEU A 126 -16.38 -2.15 -21.75
N ASP A 127 -17.16 -2.68 -20.80
CA ASP A 127 -18.48 -3.26 -21.07
C ASP A 127 -19.53 -2.21 -21.45
N GLU A 128 -19.35 -0.95 -21.05
CA GLU A 128 -20.18 0.19 -21.52
C GLU A 128 -19.88 0.59 -22.98
N GLY A 129 -18.81 0.05 -23.59
CA GLY A 129 -18.48 0.31 -24.99
C GLY A 129 -19.38 -0.43 -25.98
N ASN A 130 -19.63 0.16 -27.15
CA ASN A 130 -20.59 -0.37 -28.15
C ASN A 130 -19.97 -1.33 -29.19
N THR A 131 -18.79 -1.91 -28.93
CA THR A 131 -18.09 -2.74 -29.92
C THR A 131 -17.86 -4.17 -29.41
N GLU A 132 -17.90 -5.16 -30.30
CA GLU A 132 -17.58 -6.55 -29.92
C GLU A 132 -16.16 -6.66 -29.32
N LYS A 133 -15.21 -5.89 -29.84
CA LYS A 133 -13.84 -5.81 -29.30
C LYS A 133 -13.83 -5.29 -27.86
N SER A 134 -14.59 -4.24 -27.54
CA SER A 134 -14.68 -3.71 -26.17
C SER A 134 -15.33 -4.72 -25.22
N HIS A 135 -16.34 -5.45 -25.66
CA HIS A 135 -16.94 -6.53 -24.86
C HIS A 135 -15.98 -7.70 -24.63
N GLY A 136 -15.20 -8.10 -25.63
CA GLY A 136 -14.15 -9.12 -25.47
C GLY A 136 -13.09 -8.71 -24.45
N MET A 137 -12.62 -7.46 -24.53
CA MET A 137 -11.68 -6.90 -23.54
C MET A 137 -12.31 -6.79 -22.14
N ALA A 138 -13.60 -6.47 -22.04
CA ALA A 138 -14.31 -6.42 -20.77
C ALA A 138 -14.34 -7.79 -20.09
N VAL A 139 -14.64 -8.85 -20.83
CA VAL A 139 -14.62 -10.23 -20.32
C VAL A 139 -13.24 -10.62 -19.81
N ALA A 140 -12.18 -10.35 -20.58
CA ALA A 140 -10.80 -10.64 -20.17
C ALA A 140 -10.40 -9.85 -18.91
N ALA A 141 -10.77 -8.57 -18.81
CA ALA A 141 -10.50 -7.76 -17.62
C ALA A 141 -11.23 -8.27 -16.38
N LEU A 142 -12.52 -8.64 -16.49
CA LEU A 142 -13.29 -9.19 -15.37
C LEU A 142 -12.74 -10.55 -14.91
N GLN A 143 -12.25 -11.37 -15.83
CA GLN A 143 -11.58 -12.63 -15.50
C GLN A 143 -10.26 -12.41 -14.76
N ALA A 144 -9.43 -11.50 -15.24
CA ALA A 144 -8.21 -11.13 -14.53
C ALA A 144 -8.53 -10.62 -13.12
N ALA A 145 -9.60 -9.83 -12.96
CA ALA A 145 -10.05 -9.37 -11.65
C ALA A 145 -10.45 -10.52 -10.70
N ASP A 146 -11.18 -11.52 -11.19
CA ASP A 146 -11.58 -12.70 -10.40
C ASP A 146 -10.38 -13.58 -10.01
N GLU A 147 -9.43 -13.78 -10.92
CA GLU A 147 -8.20 -14.52 -10.64
C GLU A 147 -7.32 -13.81 -9.60
N TYR A 148 -7.10 -12.50 -9.75
CA TYR A 148 -6.39 -11.72 -8.73
C TYR A 148 -7.14 -11.70 -7.40
N PHE A 149 -8.47 -11.68 -7.40
CA PHE A 149 -9.24 -11.76 -6.17
C PHE A 149 -9.08 -13.13 -5.47
N LYS A 150 -9.03 -14.23 -6.22
CA LYS A 150 -8.73 -15.56 -5.65
C LYS A 150 -7.31 -15.63 -5.10
N GLU A 151 -6.34 -15.07 -5.81
CA GLU A 151 -4.95 -15.00 -5.36
C GLU A 151 -4.81 -14.14 -4.09
N SER A 152 -5.49 -12.98 -4.03
CA SER A 152 -5.43 -12.08 -2.87
C SER A 152 -5.92 -12.77 -1.59
N LYS A 153 -6.95 -13.63 -1.68
CA LYS A 153 -7.41 -14.44 -0.53
C LYS A 153 -6.33 -15.39 -0.02
N LYS A 154 -5.63 -16.10 -0.91
CA LYS A 154 -4.54 -16.99 -0.53
C LYS A 154 -3.40 -16.23 0.15
N LEU A 155 -3.07 -15.05 -0.36
CA LEU A 155 -2.05 -14.17 0.22
C LEU A 155 -2.48 -13.61 1.58
N CYS A 156 -3.76 -13.27 1.75
CA CYS A 156 -4.35 -12.87 3.04
C CYS A 156 -4.22 -13.99 4.08
N GLU A 157 -4.56 -15.23 3.71
CA GLU A 157 -4.43 -16.39 4.58
C GLU A 157 -2.96 -16.62 4.98
N ALA A 158 -2.04 -16.57 4.01
CA ALA A 158 -0.61 -16.69 4.26
C ALA A 158 -0.08 -15.59 5.19
N PHE A 159 -0.49 -14.33 4.97
CA PHE A 159 -0.14 -13.20 5.84
C PHE A 159 -0.61 -13.41 7.29
N ASN A 160 -1.85 -13.88 7.47
CA ASN A 160 -2.40 -14.08 8.81
C ASN A 160 -1.76 -15.27 9.53
N ALA A 161 -1.39 -16.32 8.80
CA ALA A 161 -0.71 -17.51 9.31
C ALA A 161 0.80 -17.29 9.58
N SER A 162 1.40 -16.23 9.04
CA SER A 162 2.81 -15.93 9.23
C SER A 162 3.06 -15.23 10.58
N PRO A 163 4.14 -15.60 11.31
CA PRO A 163 4.50 -14.94 12.56
C PRO A 163 4.82 -13.44 12.37
N PRO A 164 4.51 -12.59 13.37
CA PRO A 164 3.63 -12.88 14.51
C PRO A 164 2.20 -13.15 14.03
N LEU A 165 1.46 -14.12 14.59
CA LEU A 165 0.13 -14.47 14.08
C LEU A 165 -0.85 -13.29 14.10
N SER A 166 -1.66 -13.15 13.06
CA SER A 166 -2.74 -12.16 12.98
C SER A 166 -4.11 -12.80 12.92
N ARG A 167 -5.11 -12.13 13.50
CA ARG A 167 -6.51 -12.49 13.29
C ARG A 167 -6.96 -11.94 11.95
N ASN A 168 -7.69 -12.75 11.18
CA ASN A 168 -8.33 -12.28 9.97
C ASN A 168 -9.48 -11.34 10.35
N PRO A 169 -9.42 -10.03 10.02
CA PRO A 169 -10.50 -9.13 10.34
C PRO A 169 -11.73 -9.43 9.48
N PRO A 170 -12.96 -9.11 9.94
CA PRO A 170 -14.13 -9.11 9.08
C PRO A 170 -13.91 -8.24 7.84
N LEU A 171 -14.48 -8.66 6.71
CA LEU A 171 -14.41 -7.85 5.49
C LEU A 171 -15.04 -6.47 5.73
N TRP A 172 -14.30 -5.43 5.36
CA TRP A 172 -14.72 -4.04 5.51
C TRP A 172 -14.27 -3.22 4.30
N GLY A 173 -14.81 -2.01 4.19
CA GLY A 173 -14.45 -1.06 3.13
C GLY A 173 -14.68 -1.60 1.72
N THR A 174 -13.79 -1.23 0.79
CA THR A 174 -13.82 -1.61 -0.62
C THR A 174 -13.95 -3.12 -0.82
N MET A 175 -13.18 -3.91 -0.06
CA MET A 175 -13.11 -5.34 -0.28
C MET A 175 -14.39 -6.07 0.14
N LYS A 176 -15.18 -5.51 1.06
CA LYS A 176 -16.52 -6.04 1.35
C LYS A 176 -17.39 -6.06 0.10
N TYR A 177 -17.48 -4.92 -0.60
CA TYR A 177 -18.26 -4.79 -1.83
C TYR A 177 -17.69 -5.65 -2.97
N LEU A 178 -16.38 -5.53 -3.23
CA LEU A 178 -15.74 -6.22 -4.35
C LEU A 178 -15.78 -7.76 -4.19
N SER A 179 -15.75 -8.26 -2.95
CA SER A 179 -15.79 -9.71 -2.69
C SER A 179 -17.08 -10.38 -3.15
N GLU A 180 -18.17 -9.61 -3.14
CA GLU A 180 -19.47 -10.08 -3.61
C GLU A 180 -19.63 -9.85 -5.11
N LYS A 181 -19.12 -8.73 -5.63
CA LYS A 181 -19.37 -8.29 -7.00
C LYS A 181 -18.49 -8.97 -8.03
N ILE A 182 -17.18 -9.07 -7.78
CA ILE A 182 -16.23 -9.62 -8.76
C ILE A 182 -16.66 -11.04 -9.21
N PRO A 183 -16.96 -12.00 -8.30
CA PRO A 183 -17.34 -13.34 -8.74
C PRO A 183 -18.72 -13.39 -9.43
N LYS A 184 -19.68 -12.59 -8.96
CA LYS A 184 -21.05 -12.56 -9.51
C LYS A 184 -21.05 -12.02 -10.94
N ASP A 185 -20.41 -10.87 -11.15
CA ASP A 185 -20.39 -10.18 -12.43
C ASP A 185 -19.57 -10.98 -13.44
N THR A 186 -18.43 -11.54 -13.02
CA THR A 186 -17.62 -12.45 -13.86
C THR A 186 -18.43 -13.69 -14.26
N SER A 187 -19.04 -14.41 -13.31
CA SER A 187 -19.84 -15.61 -13.61
C SER A 187 -20.98 -15.33 -14.60
N SER A 188 -21.68 -14.19 -14.45
CA SER A 188 -22.78 -13.80 -15.34
C SER A 188 -22.33 -13.55 -16.78
N LYS A 189 -21.11 -13.03 -16.99
CA LYS A 189 -20.55 -12.69 -18.30
C LYS A 189 -19.85 -13.88 -18.98
N VAL A 190 -19.37 -14.84 -18.19
CA VAL A 190 -18.45 -15.90 -18.63
C VAL A 190 -19.16 -17.18 -19.08
N ARG A 191 -20.48 -17.33 -18.87
CA ARG A 191 -21.26 -18.51 -19.30
C ARG A 191 -21.21 -18.81 -20.81
N ILE A 192 -20.74 -17.88 -21.65
CA ILE A 192 -20.74 -18.01 -23.12
C ILE A 192 -19.40 -18.54 -23.69
N ASN A 193 -18.28 -18.50 -22.95
CA ASN A 193 -16.93 -18.73 -23.51
C ASN A 193 -16.05 -19.73 -22.72
N ARG A 194 -16.66 -20.78 -22.13
CA ARG A 194 -16.08 -21.72 -21.12
C ARG A 194 -14.74 -22.38 -21.50
N ASP A 195 -14.38 -22.36 -22.78
CA ASP A 195 -13.35 -23.19 -23.38
C ASP A 195 -11.99 -22.49 -23.49
N LEU A 196 -11.92 -21.18 -23.16
CA LEU A 196 -10.74 -20.33 -23.36
C LEU A 196 -9.90 -20.09 -22.08
N TYR A 197 -10.21 -20.75 -20.96
CA TYR A 197 -9.87 -20.28 -19.60
C TYR A 197 -8.75 -21.02 -18.86
N THR A 198 -7.56 -21.12 -19.44
CA THR A 198 -6.37 -21.39 -18.60
C THR A 198 -5.90 -20.10 -17.94
N HIS A 199 -5.41 -20.18 -16.69
CA HIS A 199 -4.94 -19.02 -15.92
C HIS A 199 -3.89 -18.18 -16.69
N GLU A 200 -2.95 -18.85 -17.38
CA GLU A 200 -1.94 -18.21 -18.23
C GLU A 200 -2.58 -17.41 -19.39
N ARG A 201 -3.55 -17.99 -20.08
CA ARG A 201 -4.21 -17.35 -21.22
C ARG A 201 -5.07 -16.16 -20.81
N ILE A 202 -5.60 -16.16 -19.57
CA ILE A 202 -6.32 -15.00 -19.00
C ILE A 202 -5.33 -13.86 -18.71
N MET A 203 -4.16 -14.17 -18.17
CA MET A 203 -3.13 -13.15 -17.90
C MET A 203 -2.56 -12.55 -19.19
N GLU A 204 -2.38 -13.35 -20.24
CA GLU A 204 -1.92 -12.89 -21.55
C GLU A 204 -2.95 -12.01 -22.28
N THR A 205 -4.24 -12.28 -22.10
CA THR A 205 -5.31 -11.54 -22.80
C THR A 205 -5.83 -10.34 -22.00
N ALA A 206 -5.39 -10.15 -20.75
CA ALA A 206 -5.82 -9.05 -19.91
C ALA A 206 -5.41 -7.70 -20.54
N PRO A 207 -6.36 -6.74 -20.69
CA PRO A 207 -6.06 -5.45 -21.30
C PRO A 207 -5.15 -4.61 -20.40
N THR A 208 -4.30 -3.79 -21.00
CA THR A 208 -3.45 -2.84 -20.26
C THR A 208 -4.32 -1.86 -19.46
N LEU A 209 -4.04 -1.75 -18.16
CA LEU A 209 -4.71 -0.79 -17.31
C LEU A 209 -4.27 0.65 -17.63
N PRO A 210 -5.18 1.63 -17.56
CA PRO A 210 -4.83 3.03 -17.70
C PRO A 210 -3.95 3.51 -16.53
N GLU A 211 -2.96 4.33 -16.84
CA GLU A 211 -2.12 4.96 -15.83
C GLU A 211 -2.73 6.25 -15.29
N PHE A 212 -2.71 6.41 -13.97
CA PHE A 212 -3.09 7.65 -13.30
C PHE A 212 -1.99 8.08 -12.34
N SER A 213 -1.85 9.40 -12.16
CA SER A 213 -1.00 9.96 -11.12
C SER A 213 -1.70 9.85 -9.77
N LEU A 214 -0.96 9.44 -8.75
CA LEU A 214 -1.45 9.38 -7.38
C LEU A 214 -1.82 10.79 -6.91
N ALA A 215 -3.09 11.01 -6.57
CA ALA A 215 -3.58 12.32 -6.12
C ALA A 215 -3.20 12.60 -4.66
N LEU A 216 -3.21 11.56 -3.82
CA LEU A 216 -2.78 11.68 -2.43
C LEU A 216 -1.27 11.87 -2.34
N LYS A 217 -0.87 12.80 -1.47
CA LYS A 217 0.53 13.07 -1.17
C LYS A 217 0.77 12.95 0.33
N PRO A 218 2.01 12.62 0.75
CA PRO A 218 2.42 12.79 2.13
C PRO A 218 2.13 14.22 2.56
N ASP A 219 1.60 14.40 3.77
CA ASP A 219 1.50 15.73 4.35
C ASP A 219 2.90 16.26 4.64
N GLU A 220 3.11 17.56 4.40
CA GLU A 220 4.38 18.16 4.72
C GLU A 220 4.59 18.12 6.25
N TYR A 221 5.71 17.54 6.66
CA TYR A 221 6.14 17.51 8.04
C TYR A 221 7.55 18.04 8.15
N GLN A 222 7.76 18.90 9.14
CA GLN A 222 9.06 19.40 9.54
C GLN A 222 9.28 19.05 11.02
N PRO A 223 10.47 18.54 11.39
CA PRO A 223 10.80 18.35 12.79
C PRO A 223 10.67 19.66 13.57
N PRO A 224 10.25 19.62 14.85
CA PRO A 224 10.26 20.81 15.67
C PRO A 224 11.68 21.37 15.81
N PRO A 225 11.83 22.68 16.06
CA PRO A 225 13.14 23.25 16.37
C PRO A 225 13.72 22.60 17.63
N VAL A 226 15.04 22.60 17.73
CA VAL A 226 15.74 22.12 18.94
C VAL A 226 15.31 22.97 20.13
N ASP A 227 14.83 22.31 21.18
CA ASP A 227 14.39 22.97 22.41
C ASP A 227 15.56 23.68 23.09
N SER A 228 15.30 24.86 23.66
CA SER A 228 16.32 25.71 24.30
C SER A 228 17.05 25.03 25.45
N SER A 229 16.43 24.03 26.09
CA SER A 229 17.03 23.21 27.15
C SER A 229 18.27 22.46 26.68
N TRP A 230 18.40 22.18 25.37
CA TRP A 230 19.52 21.45 24.76
C TRP A 230 20.62 22.37 24.22
N ARG A 231 20.57 23.68 24.50
CA ARG A 231 21.66 24.60 24.16
C ARG A 231 22.92 24.23 24.95
N THR A 232 24.06 24.26 24.27
CA THR A 232 25.37 23.77 24.75
C THR A 232 25.85 24.43 26.04
N GLU A 233 25.33 25.62 26.36
CA GLU A 233 25.57 26.34 27.62
C GLU A 233 25.07 25.58 28.85
N ASN A 234 23.94 24.85 28.74
CA ASN A 234 23.36 24.09 29.85
C ASN A 234 24.01 22.71 30.05
N ILE A 235 24.62 22.15 28.99
CA ILE A 235 25.27 20.83 29.03
C ILE A 235 26.61 20.88 29.78
N LYS A 236 27.32 22.02 29.72
CA LYS A 236 28.59 22.20 30.45
C LYS A 236 28.41 22.36 31.95
N VAL A 237 27.29 22.92 32.42
CA VAL A 237 27.03 23.17 33.85
C VAL A 237 26.87 21.87 34.63
N THR A 238 26.33 20.81 34.01
CA THR A 238 26.11 19.52 34.68
C THR A 238 27.37 18.69 34.84
N GLN A 239 28.40 18.88 33.99
CA GLN A 239 29.66 18.14 34.09
C GLN A 239 30.64 18.74 35.10
N THR A 240 30.48 20.02 35.47
CA THR A 240 31.35 20.69 36.46
C THR A 240 31.00 20.40 37.93
N HIS A 241 29.90 19.71 38.23
CA HIS A 241 29.48 19.42 39.61
C HIS A 241 29.74 18.00 40.11
N SER A 242 30.39 17.12 39.32
CA SER A 242 30.60 15.71 39.72
C SER A 242 32.04 15.33 40.05
N ASN A 243 33.01 16.25 39.99
CA ASN A 243 34.39 15.98 40.35
C ASN A 243 34.85 16.87 41.51
N ASN A 244 34.49 16.50 42.74
CA ASN A 244 35.27 16.81 43.94
C ASN A 244 34.79 15.96 45.12
N VAL A 245 35.21 14.70 45.14
CA VAL A 245 35.41 13.95 46.39
C VAL A 245 36.78 13.27 46.30
N ASN A 246 37.84 14.04 46.51
CA ASN A 246 39.07 13.54 47.13
C ASN A 246 38.78 13.55 48.66
N GLY A 247 38.95 12.51 49.46
CA GLY A 247 40.10 11.61 49.49
C GLY A 247 41.25 12.29 50.23
N ASP A 248 41.19 12.36 51.57
CA ASP A 248 42.25 11.88 52.48
C ASP A 248 42.11 12.36 53.94
N LYS A 249 42.23 11.37 54.83
CA LYS A 249 42.74 11.34 56.23
C LYS A 249 42.09 12.18 57.33
#